data_AF-A0A0A2XKR7-F1
#
_entry.id   AF-A0A0A2XKR7-F1
#
_cell.length_a   1.000
_cell.length_b   1.000
_cell.length_c   1.000
_cell.angle_alpha   90.00
_cell.angle_beta   90.00
_cell.angle_gamma   90.00
#
_symmetry.space_group_name_H-M   'P 1'
#
loop_
_entity.id
_entity.type
_entity.pdbx_description
1 polymer ?
#
loop_
_entity_poly.entity_id
_entity_poly.type
_entity_poly.pdbx_seq_one_letter_code
_entity_poly.pdbx_strand_id
1 'polypeptide(L)' 'MENKAKSTPIVRLNRATSVAVERLAKEERRTVANMTHILLEDALNARGIFLKSADGWRK' A
#
# COMPACT_ATOMS: atom_id res chain seq x y z
N MET A 1 22.01 -12.97 -11.30
CA MET A 1 20.58 -12.59 -11.45
C MET A 1 20.14 -12.00 -10.12
N GLU A 2 20.07 -10.67 -10.01
CA GLU A 2 19.46 -10.05 -8.83
C GLU A 2 17.98 -10.39 -8.83
N ASN A 3 17.55 -11.19 -7.87
CA ASN A 3 16.13 -11.33 -7.57
C ASN A 3 15.66 -9.97 -7.07
N LYS A 4 15.14 -9.13 -7.98
CA LYS A 4 14.31 -7.97 -7.66
C LYS A 4 13.01 -8.49 -7.05
N ALA A 5 13.08 -9.06 -5.86
CA ALA A 5 11.91 -9.29 -5.04
C ALA A 5 11.27 -7.91 -4.90
N LYS A 6 10.07 -7.73 -5.48
CA LYS A 6 9.27 -6.53 -5.31
C LYS A 6 9.13 -6.32 -3.81
N SER A 7 9.95 -5.44 -3.25
CA SER A 7 9.99 -5.19 -1.81
C SER A 7 8.69 -4.50 -1.47
N THR A 8 7.71 -5.30 -1.08
CA THR A 8 6.43 -4.78 -0.60
C THR A 8 6.74 -4.22 0.79
N PRO A 9 6.60 -2.90 1.01
CA PRO A 9 6.93 -2.33 2.30
C PRO A 9 6.08 -2.99 3.40
N ILE A 10 6.73 -3.42 4.49
CA ILE A 10 6.03 -3.96 5.64
C ILE A 10 5.39 -2.78 6.39
N VAL A 11 4.08 -2.61 6.20
CA VAL A 11 3.32 -1.56 6.87
C VAL A 11 2.80 -2.09 8.20
N ARG A 12 3.25 -1.50 9.30
CA ARG A 12 2.71 -1.78 10.65
C ARG A 12 1.62 -0.77 10.97
N LEU A 13 0.37 -1.24 11.00
CA LEU A 13 -0.77 -0.45 11.42
C LEU A 13 -1.01 -0.64 12.92
N ASN A 14 -1.49 0.41 13.59
CA ASN A 14 -2.03 0.24 14.94
C ASN A 14 -3.36 -0.55 14.87
N ARG A 15 -3.83 -1.05 16.03
CA ARG A 15 -5.02 -1.91 16.10
C ARG A 15 -6.28 -1.27 15.51
N ALA A 16 -6.52 0.02 15.80
CA ALA A 16 -7.70 0.72 15.32
C ALA A 16 -7.69 0.87 13.79
N THR A 17 -6.54 1.24 13.22
CA THR A 17 -6.37 1.36 11.77
C THR A 17 -6.46 0.00 11.07
N SER A 18 -5.92 -1.08 11.65
CA SER A 18 -6.05 -2.43 11.07
C SER A 18 -7.52 -2.85 10.93
N VAL A 19 -8.32 -2.67 12.00
CA VAL A 19 -9.75 -3.02 11.98
C VAL A 19 -10.52 -2.21 10.93
N ALA A 20 -10.22 -0.92 10.80
CA ALA A 20 -10.85 -0.07 9.79
C ALA A 20 -10.49 -0.52 8.36
N VAL A 21 -9.21 -0.81 8.10
CA VAL A 21 -8.74 -1.27 6.79
C VAL A 21 -9.31 -2.64 6.45
N GLU A 22 -9.43 -3.55 7.42
CA GLU A 22 -10.04 -4.88 7.22
C GLU A 22 -11.52 -4.78 6.81
N ARG A 23 -12.29 -3.89 7.46
CA ARG A 23 -13.69 -3.64 7.11
C ARG A 23 -13.82 -3.08 5.70
N LEU A 24 -13.02 -2.05 5.39
CA LEU A 24 -13.03 -1.42 4.08
C LEU A 24 -12.60 -2.40 2.97
N ALA A 25 -11.57 -3.22 3.22
CA ALA A 25 -11.12 -4.24 2.28
C ALA A 25 -12.23 -5.25 1.97
N LYS A 26 -13.03 -5.64 2.97
CA LYS A 26 -14.17 -6.53 2.80
C LYS A 26 -15.30 -5.89 1.98
N GLU A 27 -15.64 -4.64 2.26
CA GLU A 27 -16.66 -3.86 1.53
C GLU A 27 -16.30 -3.72 0.04
N GLU A 28 -15.03 -3.44 -0.23
CA GLU A 28 -14.47 -3.23 -1.57
C GLU A 28 -14.09 -4.53 -2.31
N ARG A 29 -14.29 -5.70 -1.67
CA ARG A 29 -13.88 -7.03 -2.19
C ARG A 29 -12.39 -7.09 -2.58
N ARG A 30 -11.53 -6.46 -1.80
CA ARG A 30 -10.07 -6.41 -1.98
C ARG A 30 -9.35 -7.13 -0.83
N THR A 31 -8.08 -7.46 -1.03
CA THR A 31 -7.24 -7.97 0.06
C THR A 31 -6.81 -6.82 0.97
N VAL A 32 -6.64 -7.10 2.27
CA VAL A 32 -6.15 -6.12 3.26
C VAL A 32 -4.83 -5.50 2.83
N ALA A 33 -3.91 -6.30 2.28
CA ALA A 33 -2.62 -5.83 1.77
C ALA A 33 -2.78 -4.83 0.61
N ASN A 34 -3.68 -5.10 -0.35
CA ASN A 34 -3.94 -4.21 -1.47
C ASN A 34 -4.61 -2.91 -1.00
N MET A 35 -5.60 -3.01 -0.11
CA MET A 35 -6.26 -1.83 0.47
C MET A 35 -5.28 -0.96 1.25
N THR A 36 -4.42 -1.57 2.06
CA THR A 36 -3.36 -0.85 2.79
C THR A 36 -2.42 -0.11 1.84
N HIS A 37 -2.07 -0.73 0.71
CA HIS A 37 -1.21 -0.11 -0.29
C HIS A 37 -1.86 1.10 -0.95
N ILE A 38 -3.13 0.97 -1.36
CA ILE A 38 -3.89 2.07 -1.99
C ILE A 38 -3.98 3.26 -1.04
N LEU A 39 -4.42 3.02 0.20
CA LEU A 39 -4.57 4.08 1.20
C LEU A 39 -3.23 4.75 1.53
N LEU A 40 -2.14 4.00 1.54
CA LEU A 40 -0.80 4.56 1.74
C LEU A 40 -0.35 5.40 0.54
N GLU A 41 -0.57 4.93 -0.69
CA GLU A 41 -0.26 5.67 -1.92
C GLU A 41 -1.05 6.99 -1.96
N ASP A 42 -2.36 6.96 -1.67
CA ASP A 42 -3.21 8.15 -1.63
C ASP A 42 -2.77 9.15 -0.55
N ALA A 43 -2.46 8.67 0.66
CA ALA A 43 -2.03 9.52 1.78
C ALA A 43 -0.67 10.20 1.51
N LEU A 44 0.25 9.52 0.82
CA LEU A 44 1.54 10.07 0.46
C LEU A 44 1.41 11.04 -0.73
N ASN A 45 0.62 10.68 -1.74
CA ASN A 45 0.35 11.56 -2.88
C ASN A 45 -0.30 12.87 -2.45
N ALA A 46 -1.23 12.84 -1.47
CA ALA A 46 -1.83 14.03 -0.88
C ALA A 46 -0.81 14.97 -0.19
N ARG A 47 0.37 14.44 0.17
CA ARG A 47 1.50 15.20 0.73
C ARG A 47 2.57 15.54 -0.32
N GLY A 48 2.34 15.24 -1.59
CA GLY A 48 3.32 15.39 -2.67
C GLY A 48 4.46 14.36 -2.63
N ILE A 49 4.30 13.27 -1.87
CA ILE A 49 5.28 12.19 -1.77
C ILE A 49 4.80 11.04 -2.65
N PHE A 50 5.53 10.73 -3.70
CA PHE A 50 5.14 9.68 -4.65
C PHE A 50 5.92 8.39 -4.36
N LEU A 51 5.21 7.31 -4.03
CA LEU A 51 5.82 5.98 -3.87
C LEU A 51 6.32 5.38 -5.20
N LYS A 52 5.76 5.83 -6.32
CA LYS A 52 6.29 5.53 -7.66
C LYS A 52 7.34 6.57 -8.02
N SER A 53 8.57 6.13 -8.32
CA SER A 53 9.45 6.93 -9.17
C SER A 53 8.79 7.14 -10.53
N ALA A 54 9.04 8.27 -11.19
CA ALA A 54 8.44 8.66 -12.47
C ALA A 54 8.58 7.61 -13.60
N ASP A 55 9.47 6.64 -13.44
CA ASP A 55 9.74 5.56 -14.38
C ASP A 55 8.88 4.29 -14.20
N GLY A 56 7.95 4.29 -13.24
CA GLY A 56 7.25 3.08 -12.83
C GLY A 56 8.21 2.07 -12.18
N TRP A 57 7.66 1.00 -11.61
CA TRP A 57 8.46 -0.08 -11.03
C TRP A 57 9.15 -0.84 -12.18
N ARG A 58 10.25 -0.29 -12.72
CA ARG A 58 10.99 -0.85 -13.86
C ARG A 58 11.41 -2.29 -13.54
N LYS A 59 10.96 -3.18 -14.43
CA LYS A 59 11.18 -4.63 -14.51
C LYS A 59 12.57 -5.07 -14.05
#